data_AF-A0A660W9W8-F1
#
_entry.id   AF-A0A660W9W8-F1
#
_cell.length_a   1.000
_cell.length_b   1.000
_cell.length_c   1.000
_cell.angle_alpha   90.00
_cell.angle_beta   90.00
_cell.angle_gamma   90.00
#
_symmetry.space_group_name_H-M   'P 1'
#
loop_
_entity.id
_entity.type
_entity.pdbx_description
1 polymer ?
#
loop_
_entity_poly.entity_id
_entity_poly.type
_entity_poly.pdbx_seq_one_letter_code
_entity_poly.pdbx_strand_id
1 'polypeptide(L)'
;MYNIFEQPWTLLFTAVIVLLVIPAVRLIFPEKRRRWSAAGGLLAVLLAVTAFGLDWLVKTDAEKIKDVIYTGVKAVENEEPDAIEAIISDNYHDSYHNTKKALMRHCRAVLSPPLVEKNITRILSLEIAPSKTTATVTFTVRIVFDKQSYVYQNFRRMMPTKLKLHLQKQRDKKWLINRVELLEIDLQPVKWQDVKQTSW
;
A
#
# COMPACT_ATOMS: atom_id res chain seq x y z
N MET A 1 -10.71 -17.15 -11.49
CA MET A 1 -9.53 -17.98 -11.19
C MET A 1 -9.13 -17.71 -9.74
N TYR A 2 -9.16 -18.72 -8.87
CA TYR A 2 -8.78 -18.60 -7.46
C TYR A 2 -7.25 -18.44 -7.36
N ASN A 3 -6.76 -17.30 -6.84
CA ASN A 3 -5.34 -17.08 -6.58
C ASN A 3 -5.05 -17.49 -5.14
N ILE A 4 -4.45 -18.67 -4.99
CA ILE A 4 -4.08 -19.27 -3.69
C ILE A 4 -3.08 -18.38 -2.91
N PHE A 5 -2.34 -17.51 -3.62
CA PHE A 5 -1.33 -16.59 -3.08
C PHE A 5 -1.88 -15.28 -2.48
N GLU A 6 -3.20 -15.02 -2.54
CA GLU A 6 -3.77 -13.77 -2.00
C GLU A 6 -4.41 -13.92 -0.62
N GLN A 7 -4.57 -15.15 -0.16
CA GLN A 7 -5.02 -15.44 1.19
C GLN A 7 -3.81 -16.00 1.95
N PRO A 8 -3.19 -15.23 2.86
CA PRO A 8 -1.99 -15.65 3.59
C PRO A 8 -2.18 -16.92 4.45
N TRP A 9 -3.43 -17.41 4.54
CA TRP A 9 -3.80 -18.58 5.33
C TRP A 9 -4.06 -19.84 4.49
N THR A 10 -4.23 -19.76 3.17
CA THR A 10 -4.67 -20.94 2.38
C THR A 10 -3.55 -21.95 2.24
N LEU A 11 -2.32 -21.49 2.02
CA LEU A 11 -1.14 -22.36 2.02
C LEU A 11 -0.81 -22.87 3.42
N LEU A 12 -1.08 -22.09 4.47
CA LEU A 12 -0.94 -22.52 5.85
C LEU A 12 -1.94 -23.63 6.20
N PHE A 13 -3.21 -23.46 5.82
CA PHE A 13 -4.24 -24.50 5.94
C PHE A 13 -3.88 -25.75 5.13
N THR A 14 -3.41 -25.56 3.89
CA THR A 14 -2.99 -26.68 3.03
C THR A 14 -1.80 -27.43 3.66
N ALA A 15 -0.81 -26.71 4.19
CA ALA A 15 0.33 -27.29 4.87
C ALA A 15 -0.09 -28.06 6.12
N VAL A 16 -0.96 -27.49 6.96
CA VAL A 16 -1.51 -28.17 8.15
C VAL A 16 -2.30 -29.42 7.77
N ILE A 17 -3.14 -29.35 6.74
CA ILE A 17 -3.90 -30.51 6.25
C ILE A 17 -2.93 -31.60 5.75
N VAL A 18 -1.93 -31.26 4.96
CA VAL A 18 -0.92 -32.22 4.48
C VAL A 18 -0.15 -32.83 5.66
N LEU A 19 0.20 -32.02 6.67
CA LEU A 19 0.93 -32.46 7.86
C LEU A 19 0.09 -33.36 8.77
N LEU A 20 -1.25 -33.26 8.73
CA LEU A 20 -2.17 -34.10 9.51
C LEU A 20 -2.66 -35.34 8.75
N VAL A 21 -2.98 -35.20 7.46
CA VAL A 21 -3.52 -36.28 6.63
C VAL A 21 -2.46 -37.33 6.33
N ILE A 22 -1.23 -36.92 6.03
CA ILE A 22 -0.13 -37.85 5.74
C ILE A 22 0.13 -38.82 6.92
N PRO A 23 0.29 -38.37 8.18
CA PRO A 23 0.44 -39.30 9.31
C PRO A 23 -0.85 -40.09 9.62
N ALA A 24 -2.05 -39.51 9.44
CA ALA A 24 -3.31 -40.23 9.67
C ALA A 24 -3.52 -41.41 8.70
N VAL A 25 -3.28 -41.21 7.40
CA VAL A 25 -3.33 -42.28 6.39
C VAL A 25 -2.26 -43.34 6.65
N ARG A 26 -1.08 -42.93 7.15
CA ARG A 26 0.01 -43.84 7.54
C ARG A 26 -0.28 -44.64 8.80
N LEU A 27 -1.21 -44.20 9.65
CA LEU A 27 -1.69 -44.95 10.82
C LEU A 27 -2.58 -46.13 10.40
N ILE A 28 -3.22 -46.02 9.24
CA ILE A 28 -4.17 -47.00 8.70
C ILE A 28 -3.47 -48.07 7.82
N PHE A 29 -2.32 -47.76 7.18
CA PHE A 29 -1.60 -48.68 6.28
C PHE A 29 -0.10 -48.87 6.67
N PRO A 30 0.22 -49.82 7.58
CA PRO A 30 1.54 -49.90 8.24
C PRO A 30 2.66 -50.68 7.51
N GLU A 31 2.43 -51.26 6.33
CA GLU A 31 3.20 -52.42 5.85
C GLU A 31 4.56 -52.16 5.16
N LYS A 32 4.94 -50.93 4.81
CA LYS A 32 6.23 -50.63 4.12
C LYS A 32 7.05 -49.55 4.85
N ARG A 33 7.67 -49.92 5.97
CA ARG A 33 7.85 -49.01 7.12
C ARG A 33 9.23 -48.41 7.43
N ARG A 34 10.35 -48.70 6.75
CA ARG A 34 11.68 -48.25 7.28
C ARG A 34 12.50 -47.24 6.46
N ARG A 35 12.65 -47.38 5.14
CA ARG A 35 13.48 -46.44 4.34
C ARG A 35 12.67 -45.32 3.67
N TRP A 36 11.43 -45.58 3.28
CA TRP A 36 10.54 -44.60 2.65
C TRP A 36 9.89 -43.65 3.67
N SER A 37 9.87 -44.03 4.95
CA SER A 37 9.24 -43.28 6.05
C SER A 37 10.00 -42.01 6.40
N ALA A 38 11.33 -42.07 6.47
CA ALA A 38 12.18 -40.92 6.73
C ALA A 38 12.25 -39.99 5.50
N ALA A 39 12.47 -40.57 4.31
CA ALA A 39 12.55 -39.81 3.06
C ALA A 39 11.25 -39.09 2.71
N GLY A 40 10.09 -39.76 2.86
CA GLY A 40 8.78 -39.17 2.58
C GLY A 40 8.30 -38.18 3.65
N GLY A 41 8.75 -38.30 4.90
CA GLY A 41 8.50 -37.30 5.94
C GLY A 41 9.32 -36.03 5.69
N LEU A 42 10.60 -36.18 5.41
CA LEU A 42 11.51 -35.07 5.16
C LEU A 42 11.15 -34.31 3.88
N LEU A 43 10.71 -35.01 2.83
CA LEU A 43 10.20 -34.39 1.60
C LEU A 43 8.94 -33.55 1.85
N ALA A 44 7.97 -34.06 2.63
CA ALA A 44 6.76 -33.31 2.96
C ALA A 44 7.06 -32.04 3.77
N VAL A 45 7.98 -32.14 4.74
CA VAL A 45 8.46 -30.99 5.51
C VAL A 45 9.19 -30.00 4.60
N LEU A 46 10.07 -30.46 3.71
CA LEU A 46 10.79 -29.62 2.76
C LEU A 46 9.82 -28.87 1.84
N LEU A 47 8.80 -29.55 1.30
CA LEU A 47 7.77 -28.93 0.46
C LEU A 47 6.95 -27.90 1.24
N ALA A 48 6.58 -28.19 2.50
CA ALA A 48 5.86 -27.26 3.34
C ALA A 48 6.70 -26.00 3.65
N VAL A 49 7.97 -26.15 4.01
CA VAL A 49 8.89 -25.03 4.26
C VAL A 49 9.13 -24.22 2.99
N THR A 50 9.28 -24.88 1.84
CA THR A 50 9.49 -24.20 0.55
C THR A 50 8.25 -23.42 0.12
N ALA A 51 7.05 -24.01 0.23
CA ALA A 51 5.81 -23.32 -0.07
C ALA A 51 5.58 -22.12 0.85
N PHE A 52 5.85 -22.26 2.15
CA PHE A 52 5.76 -21.18 3.13
C PHE A 52 6.78 -20.06 2.86
N GLY A 53 8.04 -20.43 2.58
CA GLY A 53 9.10 -19.48 2.26
C GLY A 53 8.80 -18.69 0.98
N LEU A 54 8.23 -19.34 -0.03
CA LEU A 54 7.81 -18.68 -1.28
C LEU A 54 6.62 -17.74 -1.06
N ASP A 55 5.63 -18.13 -0.25
CA ASP A 55 4.47 -17.27 0.05
C ASP A 55 4.89 -16.02 0.84
N TRP A 56 5.79 -16.17 1.81
CA TRP A 56 6.33 -15.05 2.59
C TRP A 56 7.14 -14.05 1.74
N LEU A 57 7.73 -14.49 0.63
CA LEU A 57 8.51 -13.62 -0.26
C LEU A 57 7.64 -12.78 -1.21
N VAL A 58 6.36 -13.14 -1.42
CA VAL A 58 5.50 -12.46 -2.39
C VAL A 58 4.68 -11.37 -1.70
N LYS A 59 5.09 -10.11 -1.88
CA LYS A 59 4.26 -8.96 -1.45
C LYS A 59 2.88 -8.99 -2.12
N THR A 60 1.84 -8.97 -1.30
CA THR A 60 0.45 -8.89 -1.73
C THR A 60 0.14 -7.53 -2.38
N ASP A 61 -0.94 -7.45 -3.16
CA ASP A 61 -1.38 -6.17 -3.74
C ASP A 61 -1.69 -5.12 -2.65
N ALA A 62 -2.25 -5.56 -1.51
CA ALA A 62 -2.52 -4.68 -0.39
C ALA A 62 -1.25 -4.08 0.21
N GLU A 63 -0.19 -4.87 0.36
CA GLU A 63 1.11 -4.40 0.84
C GLU A 63 1.76 -3.45 -0.15
N LYS A 64 1.71 -3.76 -1.45
CA LYS A 64 2.24 -2.87 -2.50
C LYS A 64 1.51 -1.52 -2.51
N ILE A 65 0.20 -1.50 -2.33
CA ILE A 65 -0.58 -0.26 -2.25
C ILE A 65 -0.21 0.53 -0.98
N LYS A 66 -0.04 -0.15 0.16
CA LYS A 66 0.44 0.49 1.39
C LYS A 66 1.82 1.12 1.19
N ASP A 67 2.74 0.42 0.54
CA ASP A 67 4.07 0.93 0.23
C ASP A 67 4.00 2.19 -0.64
N VAL A 68 3.11 2.23 -1.64
CA VAL A 68 2.88 3.44 -2.47
C VAL A 68 2.42 4.62 -1.62
N ILE A 69 1.47 4.40 -0.69
CA ILE A 69 0.98 5.46 0.21
C ILE A 69 2.11 5.96 1.11
N TYR A 70 2.83 5.05 1.77
CA TYR A 70 3.92 5.44 2.67
C TYR A 70 5.05 6.14 1.92
N THR A 71 5.39 5.70 0.71
CA THR A 71 6.36 6.37 -0.15
C THR A 71 5.91 7.79 -0.45
N GLY A 72 4.64 8.00 -0.84
CA GLY A 72 4.12 9.33 -1.13
C GLY A 72 4.11 10.25 0.09
N VAL A 73 3.68 9.74 1.24
CA VAL A 73 3.69 10.52 2.48
C VAL A 73 5.10 10.88 2.92
N LYS A 74 6.05 9.95 2.80
CA LYS A 74 7.44 10.20 3.16
C LYS A 74 8.11 11.15 2.19
N ALA A 75 7.79 11.07 0.90
CA ALA A 75 8.26 12.02 -0.11
C ALA A 75 7.73 13.44 0.16
N VAL A 76 6.48 13.59 0.63
CA VAL A 76 5.96 14.88 1.09
C VAL A 76 6.67 15.36 2.35
N GLU A 77 6.93 14.48 3.31
CA GLU A 77 7.66 14.81 4.55
C GLU A 77 9.10 15.24 4.28
N ASN A 78 9.77 14.59 3.33
CA ASN A 78 11.14 14.92 2.91
C ASN A 78 11.18 16.05 1.88
N GLU A 79 10.02 16.49 1.39
CA GLU A 79 9.88 17.53 0.37
C GLU A 79 10.64 17.19 -0.92
N GLU A 80 10.47 15.96 -1.38
CA GLU A 80 11.09 15.39 -2.58
C GLU A 80 10.03 15.14 -3.67
N PRO A 81 9.73 16.15 -4.53
CA PRO A 81 8.73 16.02 -5.58
C PRO A 81 8.99 14.86 -6.54
N ASP A 82 10.26 14.54 -6.82
CA ASP A 82 10.62 13.49 -7.77
C ASP A 82 10.27 12.09 -7.25
N ALA A 83 10.32 11.88 -5.92
CA ALA A 83 9.87 10.64 -5.29
C ALA A 83 8.33 10.51 -5.35
N ILE A 84 7.59 11.62 -5.32
CA ILE A 84 6.15 11.64 -5.59
C ILE A 84 5.90 11.28 -7.05
N GLU A 85 6.63 11.87 -7.99
CA GLU A 85 6.45 11.62 -9.43
C GLU A 85 6.54 10.14 -9.80
N ALA A 86 7.44 9.39 -9.14
CA ALA A 86 7.66 7.97 -9.34
C ALA A 86 6.44 7.08 -9.00
N ILE A 87 5.53 7.56 -8.14
CA ILE A 87 4.33 6.82 -7.74
C ILE A 87 3.04 7.32 -8.40
N ILE A 88 3.13 8.37 -9.22
CA ILE A 88 2.00 8.92 -10.00
C ILE A 88 1.96 8.29 -11.40
N SER A 89 0.79 7.81 -11.78
CA SER A 89 0.53 7.22 -13.10
C SER A 89 0.58 8.26 -14.21
N ASP A 90 1.03 7.87 -15.41
CA ASP A 90 1.12 8.81 -16.54
C ASP A 90 -0.26 9.28 -17.04
N ASN A 91 -1.31 8.48 -16.81
CA ASN A 91 -2.71 8.82 -17.09
C ASN A 91 -3.42 9.52 -15.92
N TYR A 92 -2.68 10.16 -15.01
CA TYR A 92 -3.24 10.83 -13.83
C TYR A 92 -4.25 11.92 -14.17
N HIS A 93 -5.37 11.95 -13.44
CA HIS A 93 -6.39 12.99 -13.51
C HIS A 93 -7.21 13.06 -12.20
N ASP A 94 -7.17 14.21 -11.53
CA ASP A 94 -8.04 14.52 -10.39
C ASP A 94 -9.00 15.69 -10.67
N SER A 95 -9.87 16.02 -9.71
CA SER A 95 -10.90 17.06 -9.86
C SER A 95 -10.37 18.50 -10.11
N TYR A 96 -9.07 18.73 -9.98
CA TYR A 96 -8.41 20.02 -10.18
C TYR A 96 -7.22 19.96 -11.15
N HIS A 97 -6.37 18.94 -11.04
CA HIS A 97 -5.23 18.69 -11.92
C HIS A 97 -5.61 17.71 -13.03
N ASN A 98 -5.74 18.24 -14.24
CA ASN A 98 -6.15 17.43 -15.38
C ASN A 98 -5.07 16.45 -15.89
N THR A 99 -3.81 16.57 -15.44
CA THR A 99 -2.68 15.75 -15.89
C THR A 99 -1.63 15.56 -14.79
N LYS A 100 -0.80 14.50 -14.90
CA LYS A 100 0.40 14.29 -14.07
C LYS A 100 1.32 15.53 -14.06
N LYS A 101 1.55 16.14 -15.22
CA LYS A 101 2.40 17.35 -15.34
C LYS A 101 1.84 18.53 -14.54
N ALA A 102 0.52 18.71 -14.54
CA ALA A 102 -0.13 19.78 -13.76
C ALA A 102 0.01 19.53 -12.26
N LEU A 103 -0.24 18.29 -11.80
CA LEU A 103 -0.01 17.90 -10.41
C LEU A 103 1.45 18.13 -10.00
N MET A 104 2.41 17.62 -10.77
CA MET A 104 3.82 17.73 -10.40
C MET A 104 4.32 19.17 -10.39
N ARG A 105 3.79 20.05 -11.25
CA ARG A 105 4.06 21.48 -11.16
C ARG A 105 3.56 22.06 -9.84
N HIS A 106 2.36 21.69 -9.41
CA HIS A 106 1.80 22.12 -8.13
C HIS A 106 2.65 21.59 -6.96
N CYS A 107 2.99 20.30 -6.95
CA CYS A 107 3.85 19.71 -5.91
C CYS A 107 5.19 20.44 -5.80
N ARG A 108 5.87 20.73 -6.92
CA ARG A 108 7.15 21.44 -6.91
C ARG A 108 7.04 22.90 -6.45
N ALA A 109 5.89 23.54 -6.66
CA ALA A 109 5.66 24.90 -6.20
C ALA A 109 5.37 24.95 -4.69
N VAL A 110 4.69 23.93 -4.15
CA VAL A 110 4.25 23.92 -2.75
C VAL A 110 5.27 23.27 -1.82
N LEU A 111 5.94 22.20 -2.24
CA LEU A 111 6.95 21.50 -1.45
C LEU A 111 8.29 22.25 -1.54
N SER A 112 8.41 23.31 -0.76
CA SER A 112 9.62 24.13 -0.63
C SER A 112 10.11 24.15 0.82
N PRO A 113 11.33 23.69 1.11
CA PRO A 113 11.80 23.56 2.49
C PRO A 113 12.04 24.89 3.22
N PRO A 114 11.80 24.95 4.54
CA PRO A 114 11.17 23.92 5.39
C PRO A 114 9.65 24.10 5.49
N LEU A 115 8.89 23.05 5.15
CA LEU A 115 7.44 23.00 5.27
C LEU A 115 6.99 21.95 6.30
N VAL A 116 7.46 20.71 6.18
CA VAL A 116 6.93 19.58 6.96
C VAL A 116 7.98 19.04 7.93
N GLU A 117 7.64 18.98 9.23
CA GLU A 117 8.46 18.31 10.25
C GLU A 117 8.21 16.80 10.22
N LYS A 118 6.93 16.40 10.16
CA LYS A 118 6.54 15.00 10.25
C LYS A 118 5.12 14.74 9.73
N ASN A 119 4.92 13.61 9.06
CA ASN A 119 3.60 13.10 8.72
C ASN A 119 3.25 11.84 9.52
N ILE A 120 2.04 11.81 10.07
CA ILE A 120 1.50 10.63 10.76
C ILE A 120 0.30 10.10 9.96
N THR A 121 0.44 8.91 9.39
CA THR A 121 -0.54 8.32 8.47
C THR A 121 -1.39 7.26 9.14
N ARG A 122 -2.69 7.23 8.81
CA ARG A 122 -3.61 6.14 9.16
C ARG A 122 -4.50 5.79 7.99
N ILE A 123 -4.40 4.56 7.51
CA ILE A 123 -5.31 4.02 6.48
C ILE A 123 -6.66 3.72 7.13
N LEU A 124 -7.74 4.25 6.56
CA LEU A 124 -9.10 4.05 7.03
C LEU A 124 -9.79 2.91 6.27
N SER A 125 -9.63 2.88 4.95
CA SER A 125 -10.14 1.81 4.10
C SER A 125 -9.21 1.56 2.91
N LEU A 126 -9.15 0.30 2.48
CA LEU A 126 -8.48 -0.15 1.27
C LEU A 126 -9.42 -1.15 0.60
N GLU A 127 -9.89 -0.81 -0.60
CA GLU A 127 -10.78 -1.62 -1.41
C GLU A 127 -10.08 -1.92 -2.73
N ILE A 128 -9.85 -3.20 -3.01
CA ILE A 128 -9.30 -3.66 -4.30
C ILE A 128 -10.47 -4.22 -5.11
N ALA A 129 -10.64 -3.74 -6.33
CA ALA A 129 -11.72 -4.20 -7.20
C ALA A 129 -11.57 -5.71 -7.50
N PRO A 130 -12.67 -6.43 -7.77
CA PRO A 130 -12.60 -7.86 -8.11
C PRO A 130 -11.71 -8.19 -9.31
N SER A 131 -11.56 -7.25 -10.25
CA SER A 131 -10.64 -7.36 -11.40
C SER A 131 -9.15 -7.27 -11.02
N LYS A 132 -8.83 -6.80 -9.81
CA LYS A 132 -7.47 -6.59 -9.27
C LYS A 132 -6.62 -5.61 -10.11
N THR A 133 -7.28 -4.76 -10.87
CA THR A 133 -6.65 -3.74 -11.72
C THR A 133 -6.79 -2.35 -11.16
N THR A 134 -7.73 -2.14 -10.24
CA THR A 134 -8.00 -0.85 -9.62
C THR A 134 -8.19 -1.03 -8.12
N ALA A 135 -7.84 0.02 -7.37
CA ALA A 135 -8.03 0.07 -5.93
C ALA A 135 -8.41 1.49 -5.51
N THR A 136 -9.16 1.58 -4.42
CA THR A 136 -9.51 2.84 -3.77
C THR A 136 -9.03 2.80 -2.33
N VAL A 137 -8.36 3.86 -1.90
CA VAL A 137 -7.84 3.98 -0.53
C VAL A 137 -8.32 5.27 0.07
N THR A 138 -8.92 5.21 1.25
CA THR A 138 -9.16 6.40 2.07
C THR A 138 -8.23 6.36 3.27
N PHE A 139 -7.51 7.45 3.50
CA PHE A 139 -6.58 7.55 4.61
C PHE A 139 -6.55 8.97 5.17
N THR A 140 -6.05 9.10 6.39
CA THR A 140 -5.75 10.39 7.01
C THR A 140 -4.26 10.55 7.18
N VAL A 141 -3.80 11.78 7.02
CA VAL A 141 -2.45 12.22 7.35
C VAL A 141 -2.57 13.38 8.31
N ARG A 142 -1.87 13.32 9.44
CA ARG A 142 -1.63 14.48 10.29
C ARG A 142 -0.29 15.07 9.90
N ILE A 143 -0.32 16.23 9.27
CA ILE A 143 0.87 16.98 8.89
C ILE A 143 1.27 17.81 10.11
N VAL A 144 2.49 17.62 10.60
CA VAL A 144 3.13 18.48 11.59
C VAL A 144 4.07 19.39 10.81
N PHE A 145 3.83 20.69 10.87
CA PHE A 145 4.60 21.68 10.15
C PHE A 145 5.89 22.01 10.89
N ASP A 146 6.94 22.29 10.12
CA ASP A 146 8.19 22.79 10.68
C ASP A 146 7.97 24.16 11.35
N LYS A 147 8.64 24.41 12.47
CA LYS A 147 8.49 25.66 13.24
C LYS A 147 8.86 26.91 12.45
N GLN A 148 9.74 26.77 11.46
CA GLN A 148 10.17 27.84 10.57
C GLN A 148 9.24 28.02 9.37
N SER A 149 8.36 27.06 9.09
CA SER A 149 7.42 27.15 7.99
C SER A 149 6.42 28.30 8.19
N TYR A 150 6.00 28.91 7.09
CA TYR A 150 4.99 29.96 7.10
C TYR A 150 3.67 29.46 7.74
N VAL A 151 3.27 28.21 7.46
CA VAL A 151 2.05 27.60 7.98
C VAL A 151 2.08 27.49 9.50
N TYR A 152 3.20 27.06 10.08
CA TYR A 152 3.35 27.00 11.53
C TYR A 152 3.26 28.39 12.16
N GLN A 153 3.98 29.37 11.59
CA GLN A 153 4.08 30.72 12.16
C GLN A 153 2.77 31.51 12.09
N ASN A 154 1.95 31.29 11.07
CA ASN A 154 0.77 32.11 10.79
C ASN A 154 -0.57 31.40 10.99
N PHE A 155 -0.59 30.06 11.04
CA PHE A 155 -1.83 29.28 11.08
C PHE A 155 -1.84 28.31 12.25
N ARG A 156 -1.27 27.11 12.06
CA ARG A 156 -1.34 26.01 13.03
C ARG A 156 -0.14 25.10 12.89
N ARG A 157 0.26 24.52 14.03
CA ARG A 157 1.32 23.51 14.08
C ARG A 157 0.99 22.20 13.37
N MET A 158 -0.28 21.79 13.41
CA MET A 158 -0.72 20.51 12.88
C MET A 158 -2.00 20.66 12.08
N MET A 159 -2.09 19.94 10.95
CA MET A 159 -3.29 19.89 10.12
C MET A 159 -3.65 18.44 9.76
N PRO A 160 -4.76 17.89 10.29
CA PRO A 160 -5.26 16.61 9.84
C PRO A 160 -5.89 16.78 8.46
N THR A 161 -5.51 15.91 7.54
CA THR A 161 -5.99 15.90 6.15
C THR A 161 -6.50 14.51 5.82
N LYS A 162 -7.67 14.41 5.21
CA LYS A 162 -8.26 13.15 4.75
C LYS A 162 -8.27 13.14 3.23
N LEU A 163 -7.73 12.06 2.68
CA LEU A 163 -7.48 11.89 1.26
C LEU A 163 -8.12 10.60 0.78
N LYS A 164 -8.56 10.61 -0.47
CA LYS A 164 -8.98 9.43 -1.22
C LYS A 164 -8.09 9.27 -2.45
N LEU A 165 -7.43 8.13 -2.54
CA LEU A 165 -6.63 7.75 -3.70
C LEU A 165 -7.40 6.75 -4.53
N HIS A 166 -7.31 6.93 -5.84
CA HIS A 166 -7.56 5.84 -6.78
C HIS A 166 -6.22 5.41 -7.35
N LEU A 167 -6.01 4.09 -7.33
CA LEU A 167 -4.82 3.45 -7.83
C LEU A 167 -5.19 2.52 -8.97
N GLN A 168 -4.26 2.40 -9.91
CA GLN A 168 -4.36 1.50 -11.04
C GLN A 168 -3.11 0.65 -11.13
N LYS A 169 -3.32 -0.66 -11.34
CA LYS A 169 -2.27 -1.62 -11.59
C LYS A 169 -1.80 -1.51 -13.04
N GLN A 170 -0.52 -1.28 -13.22
CA GLN A 170 0.14 -1.16 -14.51
C GLN A 170 0.46 -2.53 -15.10
N ARG A 171 0.88 -2.56 -16.38
CA ARG A 171 1.27 -3.80 -17.07
C ARG A 171 2.46 -4.51 -16.40
N ASP A 172 3.36 -3.73 -15.79
CA ASP A 172 4.50 -4.22 -15.01
C ASP A 172 4.12 -4.67 -13.58
N LYS A 173 2.81 -4.75 -13.29
CA LYS A 173 2.21 -5.12 -12.00
C LYS A 173 2.49 -4.14 -10.85
N LYS A 174 3.02 -2.94 -11.14
CA LYS A 174 3.12 -1.86 -10.14
C LYS A 174 1.78 -1.18 -9.95
N TRP A 175 1.52 -0.76 -8.71
CA TRP A 175 0.38 0.11 -8.40
C TRP A 175 0.84 1.55 -8.47
N LEU A 176 0.13 2.39 -9.22
CA LEU A 176 0.38 3.82 -9.31
C LEU A 176 -0.90 4.59 -9.01
N ILE A 177 -0.76 5.77 -8.43
CA ILE A 177 -1.88 6.66 -8.15
C ILE A 177 -2.30 7.33 -9.46
N ASN A 178 -3.56 7.19 -9.84
CA ASN A 178 -4.11 7.86 -11.03
C ASN A 178 -5.10 8.98 -10.70
N ARG A 179 -5.51 9.11 -9.43
CA ARG A 179 -6.33 10.23 -8.95
C ARG A 179 -6.16 10.40 -7.44
N VAL A 180 -6.08 11.65 -7.00
CA VAL A 180 -6.07 12.04 -5.58
C VAL A 180 -7.24 13.00 -5.37
N GLU A 181 -8.15 12.68 -4.46
CA GLU A 181 -9.22 13.58 -4.05
C GLU A 181 -9.00 14.00 -2.59
N LEU A 182 -9.06 15.30 -2.36
CA LEU A 182 -9.14 15.87 -1.04
C LEU A 182 -10.57 15.69 -0.51
N LEU A 183 -10.69 15.17 0.72
CA LEU A 183 -11.99 14.98 1.36
C LEU A 183 -12.20 15.95 2.52
N GLU A 184 -11.19 16.08 3.39
CA GLU A 184 -11.26 16.93 4.58
C GLU A 184 -9.90 17.57 4.87
N ILE A 185 -9.92 18.81 5.36
CA ILE A 185 -8.79 19.51 5.96
C ILE A 185 -9.28 20.07 7.30
N ASP A 186 -8.52 19.82 8.37
CA ASP A 186 -8.86 20.27 9.73
C ASP A 186 -10.30 19.91 10.14
N LEU A 187 -10.71 18.69 9.78
CA LEU A 187 -12.06 18.14 10.02
C LEU A 187 -13.19 18.85 9.27
N GLN A 188 -12.87 19.78 8.37
CA GLN A 188 -13.84 20.43 7.48
C GLN A 188 -13.83 19.75 6.12
N PRO A 189 -15.02 19.43 5.54
CA PRO A 189 -15.09 18.89 4.20
C PRO A 189 -14.62 19.94 3.19
N VAL A 190 -13.72 19.53 2.29
CA VAL A 190 -13.12 20.42 1.29
C VAL A 190 -12.88 19.66 -0.01
N LYS A 191 -12.91 20.38 -1.12
CA LYS A 191 -12.45 19.92 -2.43
C LYS A 191 -11.18 20.68 -2.80
N TRP A 192 -10.45 20.18 -3.80
CA TRP A 192 -9.28 20.87 -4.33
C TRP A 192 -9.56 22.32 -4.74
N GLN A 193 -10.74 22.61 -5.29
CA GLN A 193 -11.14 23.95 -5.71
C GLN A 193 -11.32 24.93 -4.53
N ASP A 194 -11.60 24.42 -3.33
CA ASP A 194 -11.76 25.23 -2.12
C ASP A 194 -10.41 25.63 -1.53
N VAL A 195 -9.36 24.85 -1.83
CA VAL A 195 -7.97 25.19 -1.55
C VAL A 195 -7.55 26.24 -2.57
N LYS A 196 -7.99 27.49 -2.36
CA LYS A 196 -7.50 28.65 -3.11
C LYS A 196 -5.97 28.61 -3.09
N GLN A 197 -5.35 29.06 -4.19
CA GLN A 197 -3.94 29.46 -4.20
C GLN A 197 -3.77 30.64 -3.22
N THR A 198 -3.78 30.36 -1.92
CA THR A 198 -3.03 31.17 -0.97
C THR A 198 -1.60 31.02 -1.44
N SER A 199 -1.09 32.06 -2.09
CA SER A 199 0.33 32.31 -2.20
C SER A 199 0.89 32.28 -0.77
N TRP A 200 1.36 31.11 -0.36
CA TRP A 200 2.12 30.91 0.86
C TRP A 200 3.57 31.31 0.60
#